data_AF-A0A2I1G0U2-F1
#
_entry.id   AF-A0A2I1G0U2-F1
#
_cell.length_a   1.000
_cell.length_b   1.000
_cell.length_c   1.000
_cell.angle_alpha   90.00
_cell.angle_beta   90.00
_cell.angle_gamma   90.00
#
_symmetry.space_group_name_H-M   'P 1'
#
loop_
_entity.id
_entity.type
_entity.pdbx_description
1 polymer ?
#
loop_
_entity_poly.entity_id
_entity_poly.type
_entity_poly.pdbx_seq_one_letter_code
_entity_poly.pdbx_strand_id
1 'polypeptide(L)'
;MVKKFHQHITSHFTGDDKKFQYDIEIEPTLLQYVSEETREIMEYNELIINIKYDDIKKMFDTLIDRIIRLIHIQLLNNKENCSAIFLTGDFCVNKYLQNRIKEEFSHQVNNISVPVHPEAVISRGAVIYGLSIISSKVLKYTYGIQYNRRSGDDITHNEKNCKFKTLVERGTKITPEQTFSFNFKPESNQARGSFAIYYTRKYNIEYCDELGTKLLGILNIDLLDSVHLDNGSINFELTFGQYEIIASARNENGQEHMTTFCYPADDDF
;
A
#
# COMPACT_ATOMS: atom_id res chain seq x y z
N MET A 1 -30.39 5.77 22.49
CA MET A 1 -31.48 6.51 21.83
C MET A 1 -31.02 7.22 20.56
N VAL A 2 -30.28 8.34 20.65
CA VAL A 2 -29.89 9.17 19.48
C VAL A 2 -29.14 8.41 18.37
N LYS A 3 -28.18 7.55 18.72
CA LYS A 3 -27.45 6.75 17.71
C LYS A 3 -28.38 5.83 16.90
N LYS A 4 -29.37 5.19 17.56
CA LYS A 4 -30.36 4.32 16.91
C LYS A 4 -31.26 5.12 15.97
N PHE A 5 -31.76 6.27 16.44
CA PHE A 5 -32.52 7.21 15.63
C PHE A 5 -31.74 7.63 14.38
N HIS A 6 -30.52 8.14 14.56
CA HIS A 6 -29.64 8.55 13.46
C HIS A 6 -29.40 7.43 12.45
N GLN A 7 -29.05 6.22 12.91
CA GLN A 7 -28.82 5.08 12.02
C GLN A 7 -30.08 4.71 11.24
N HIS A 8 -31.24 4.70 11.90
CA HIS A 8 -32.49 4.32 11.28
C HIS A 8 -32.92 5.32 10.20
N ILE A 9 -33.00 6.61 10.54
CA ILE A 9 -33.42 7.64 9.57
C ILE A 9 -32.43 7.74 8.41
N THR A 10 -31.12 7.64 8.67
CA THR A 10 -30.09 7.71 7.61
C THR A 10 -30.20 6.57 6.63
N SER A 11 -30.55 5.36 7.09
CA SER A 11 -30.64 4.19 6.21
C SER A 11 -31.99 4.07 5.49
N HIS A 12 -33.09 4.52 6.09
CA HIS A 12 -34.43 4.24 5.59
C HIS A 12 -35.14 5.45 4.96
N PHE A 13 -34.77 6.68 5.32
CA PHE A 13 -35.44 7.86 4.79
C PHE A 13 -35.10 8.08 3.32
N THR A 14 -36.12 8.00 2.45
CA THR A 14 -35.97 8.22 1.01
C THR A 14 -36.56 9.54 0.53
N GLY A 15 -37.37 10.22 1.35
CA GLY A 15 -38.13 11.41 0.97
C GLY A 15 -39.46 11.11 0.25
N ASP A 16 -39.65 9.91 -0.31
CA ASP A 16 -40.86 9.57 -1.09
C ASP A 16 -42.01 9.05 -0.21
N ASP A 17 -41.68 8.31 0.84
CA ASP A 17 -42.67 7.73 1.75
C ASP A 17 -43.16 8.78 2.77
N LYS A 18 -44.26 9.45 2.44
CA LYS A 18 -44.92 10.44 3.33
C LYS A 18 -45.47 9.84 4.63
N LYS A 19 -45.55 8.51 4.75
CA LYS A 19 -45.95 7.83 5.99
C LYS A 19 -44.76 7.53 6.89
N PHE A 20 -43.53 7.82 6.45
CA PHE A 20 -42.34 7.59 7.23
C PHE A 20 -42.38 8.42 8.52
N GLN A 21 -42.19 7.74 9.64
CA GLN A 21 -42.17 8.33 10.98
C GLN A 21 -41.26 7.50 11.87
N TYR A 22 -40.85 8.06 13.00
CA TYR A 22 -40.01 7.35 13.96
C TYR A 22 -40.42 7.67 15.39
N ASP A 23 -40.65 6.62 16.16
CA ASP A 23 -40.97 6.73 17.59
C ASP A 23 -39.68 6.62 18.40
N ILE A 24 -39.44 7.63 19.23
CA ILE A 24 -38.36 7.64 20.20
C ILE A 24 -38.95 7.30 21.57
N GLU A 25 -38.60 6.14 22.09
CA GLU A 25 -38.84 5.79 23.48
C GLU A 25 -37.87 6.56 24.39
N ILE A 26 -38.42 7.30 25.35
CA ILE A 26 -37.67 8.12 26.31
C ILE A 26 -37.43 7.31 27.60
N GLU A 27 -36.16 7.29 28.03
CA GLU A 27 -35.77 6.66 29.29
C GLU A 27 -36.39 7.44 30.47
N PRO A 28 -37.07 6.78 31.43
CA PRO A 28 -37.71 7.46 32.57
C PRO A 28 -36.74 8.31 33.40
N THR A 29 -35.45 7.94 33.42
CA THR A 29 -34.38 8.69 34.09
C THR A 29 -34.18 10.10 33.54
N LEU A 30 -34.69 10.40 32.34
CA LEU A 30 -34.62 11.72 31.72
C LEU A 30 -35.68 12.69 32.26
N LEU A 31 -36.73 12.20 32.91
CA LEU A 31 -37.82 13.03 33.45
C LEU A 31 -37.35 13.98 34.57
N GLN A 32 -36.25 13.68 35.25
CA GLN A 32 -35.68 14.56 36.27
C GLN A 32 -35.05 15.85 35.70
N TYR A 33 -34.82 15.91 34.38
CA TYR A 33 -34.14 17.03 33.71
C TYR A 33 -35.10 17.95 32.95
N VAL A 34 -36.41 17.68 32.95
CA VAL A 34 -37.41 18.48 32.24
C VAL A 34 -38.28 19.27 33.23
N SER A 35 -38.96 20.31 32.74
CA SER A 35 -39.93 21.03 33.57
C SER A 35 -41.08 20.12 33.98
N GLU A 36 -41.77 20.46 35.07
CA GLU A 36 -42.93 19.71 35.56
C GLU A 36 -44.02 19.58 34.47
N GLU A 37 -44.33 20.68 33.78
CA GLU A 37 -45.26 20.68 32.64
C GLU A 37 -44.83 19.72 31.52
N THR A 38 -43.54 19.71 31.16
CA THR A 38 -43.02 18.81 30.12
C THR A 38 -43.10 17.35 30.58
N ARG A 39 -42.82 17.08 31.86
CA ARG A 39 -42.90 15.74 32.44
C ARG A 39 -44.32 15.19 32.35
N GLU A 40 -45.33 15.98 32.72
CA GLU A 40 -46.74 15.59 32.62
C GLU A 40 -47.13 15.24 31.18
N ILE A 41 -46.69 16.04 30.20
CA ILE A 41 -46.92 15.77 28.77
C ILE A 41 -46.23 14.47 28.34
N MET A 42 -44.99 14.24 28.77
CA MET A 42 -44.25 13.03 28.44
C MET A 42 -44.90 11.77 29.04
N GLU A 43 -45.33 11.83 30.30
CA GLU A 43 -46.03 10.73 30.97
C GLU A 43 -47.39 10.43 30.31
N TYR A 44 -48.15 11.46 29.94
CA TYR A 44 -49.41 11.31 29.20
C TYR A 44 -49.22 10.62 27.85
N ASN A 45 -48.10 10.88 27.16
CA ASN A 45 -47.75 10.25 25.89
C ASN A 45 -46.92 8.96 26.06
N GLU A 46 -46.98 8.33 27.24
CA GLU A 46 -46.31 7.05 27.54
C GLU A 46 -44.79 7.07 27.27
N LEU A 47 -44.14 8.23 27.44
CA LEU A 47 -42.72 8.45 27.18
C LEU A 47 -42.30 8.21 25.72
N ILE A 48 -43.22 8.35 24.76
CA ILE A 48 -42.94 8.20 23.34
C ILE A 48 -42.99 9.56 22.64
N ILE A 49 -41.91 9.90 21.95
CA ILE A 49 -41.87 11.05 21.03
C ILE A 49 -41.97 10.54 19.60
N ASN A 50 -43.11 10.78 18.96
CA ASN A 50 -43.30 10.52 17.54
C ASN A 50 -42.71 11.66 16.70
N ILE A 51 -41.71 11.36 15.87
CA ILE A 51 -41.16 12.28 14.88
C ILE A 51 -41.80 12.01 13.53
N LYS A 52 -42.53 13.01 13.02
CA LYS A 52 -43.30 12.90 11.78
C LYS A 52 -42.42 13.10 10.55
N TYR A 53 -42.94 12.68 9.40
CA TYR A 53 -42.29 12.83 8.09
C TYR A 53 -41.76 14.26 7.85
N ASP A 54 -42.60 15.29 8.07
CA ASP A 54 -42.22 16.67 7.77
C ASP A 54 -41.05 17.15 8.65
N ASP A 55 -40.99 16.72 9.91
CA ASP A 55 -39.89 17.05 10.82
C ASP A 55 -38.60 16.36 10.40
N ILE A 56 -38.66 15.06 10.07
CA ILE A 56 -37.51 14.29 9.56
C ILE A 56 -37.02 14.92 8.25
N LYS A 57 -37.94 15.19 7.32
CA LYS A 57 -37.61 15.84 6.05
C LYS A 57 -36.92 17.18 6.27
N LYS A 58 -37.44 18.02 7.16
CA LYS A 58 -36.84 19.32 7.50
C LYS A 58 -35.43 19.19 8.07
N MET A 59 -35.16 18.17 8.90
CA MET A 59 -33.82 17.87 9.39
C MET A 59 -32.87 17.52 8.23
N PHE A 60 -33.30 16.65 7.31
CA PHE A 60 -32.52 16.27 6.14
C PHE A 60 -32.31 17.45 5.19
N ASP A 61 -33.35 18.20 4.84
CA ASP A 61 -33.29 19.36 3.95
C ASP A 61 -32.25 20.37 4.45
N THR A 62 -32.27 20.69 5.75
CA THR A 62 -31.32 21.64 6.36
C THR A 62 -29.87 21.20 6.14
N LEU A 63 -29.59 19.90 6.26
CA LEU A 63 -28.25 19.36 6.06
C LEU A 63 -27.87 19.26 4.58
N ILE A 64 -28.79 18.75 3.75
CA ILE A 64 -28.57 18.54 2.32
C ILE A 64 -28.39 19.86 1.58
N ASP A 65 -29.20 20.88 1.88
CA ASP A 65 -29.10 22.20 1.26
C ASP A 65 -27.73 22.83 1.54
N ARG A 66 -27.18 22.61 2.74
CA ARG A 66 -25.82 23.03 3.07
C ARG A 66 -24.77 22.29 2.24
N ILE A 67 -24.93 20.98 2.04
CA ILE A 67 -24.02 20.18 1.21
C ILE A 67 -24.08 20.65 -0.24
N ILE A 68 -25.28 20.81 -0.80
CA ILE A 68 -25.51 21.32 -2.16
C ILE A 68 -24.83 22.68 -2.35
N ARG A 69 -25.04 23.60 -1.40
CA ARG A 69 -24.38 24.92 -1.45
C ARG A 69 -22.86 24.82 -1.48
N LEU A 70 -22.28 23.91 -0.69
CA LEU A 70 -20.83 23.70 -0.68
C LEU A 70 -20.32 23.13 -2.01
N ILE A 71 -21.05 22.20 -2.61
CA ILE A 71 -20.72 21.66 -3.94
C ILE A 71 -20.76 22.79 -4.99
N HIS A 72 -21.82 23.61 -5.00
CA HIS A 72 -21.92 24.78 -5.87
C HIS A 72 -20.70 25.70 -5.75
N ILE A 73 -20.29 26.04 -4.53
CA ILE A 73 -19.12 26.89 -4.29
C ILE A 73 -17.85 26.26 -4.87
N GLN A 74 -17.65 24.95 -4.70
CA GLN A 74 -16.48 24.26 -5.26
C GLN A 74 -16.49 24.24 -6.78
N LEU A 75 -17.65 24.02 -7.40
CA LEU A 75 -17.79 24.03 -8.86
C LEU A 75 -17.58 25.43 -9.45
N LEU A 76 -18.08 26.49 -8.80
CA LEU A 76 -17.91 27.87 -9.24
C LEU A 76 -16.46 28.36 -9.13
N ASN A 77 -15.74 27.91 -8.11
CA ASN A 77 -14.35 28.31 -7.89
C ASN A 77 -13.36 27.59 -8.83
N ASN A 78 -13.79 26.53 -9.50
CA ASN A 78 -12.94 25.79 -10.42
C ASN A 78 -13.02 26.38 -11.83
N LYS A 79 -11.87 26.51 -12.50
CA LYS A 79 -11.80 26.97 -13.90
C LYS A 79 -12.12 25.85 -14.89
N GLU A 80 -12.00 24.60 -14.45
CA GLU A 80 -12.23 23.42 -15.26
C GLU A 80 -13.59 22.79 -14.96
N ASN A 81 -14.17 22.15 -15.98
CA ASN A 81 -15.43 21.43 -15.84
C ASN A 81 -15.23 20.17 -15.00
N CYS A 82 -16.06 20.00 -13.97
CA CYS A 82 -16.08 18.77 -13.17
C CYS A 82 -16.66 17.61 -14.00
N SER A 83 -15.86 16.56 -14.21
CA SER A 83 -16.27 15.39 -14.99
C SER A 83 -17.06 14.36 -14.18
N ALA A 84 -16.79 14.26 -12.88
CA ALA A 84 -17.45 13.30 -12.00
C ALA A 84 -17.49 13.77 -10.54
N ILE A 85 -18.55 13.37 -9.84
CA ILE A 85 -18.70 13.47 -8.38
C ILE A 85 -18.86 12.06 -7.82
N PHE A 86 -18.00 11.70 -6.87
CA PHE A 86 -18.10 10.45 -6.11
C PHE A 86 -18.55 10.73 -4.68
N LEU A 87 -19.66 10.12 -4.27
CA LEU A 87 -20.22 10.28 -2.94
C LEU A 87 -19.69 9.17 -2.02
N THR A 88 -18.96 9.53 -0.97
CA THR A 88 -18.21 8.59 -0.11
C THR A 88 -18.61 8.71 1.36
N GLY A 89 -18.49 7.61 2.12
CA GLY A 89 -18.89 7.55 3.54
C GLY A 89 -20.36 7.16 3.75
N ASP A 90 -20.71 6.87 5.01
CA ASP A 90 -21.98 6.20 5.36
C ASP A 90 -23.23 6.99 4.98
N PHE A 91 -23.21 8.31 5.16
CA PHE A 91 -24.34 9.17 4.82
C PHE A 91 -24.62 9.20 3.31
N CYS A 92 -23.60 9.00 2.49
CA CYS A 92 -23.71 8.97 1.03
C CYS A 92 -24.51 7.77 0.50
N VAL A 93 -24.79 6.77 1.34
CA VAL A 93 -25.67 5.64 1.00
C VAL A 93 -27.15 6.02 1.05
N ASN A 94 -27.50 7.12 1.74
CA ASN A 94 -28.88 7.57 1.84
C ASN A 94 -29.45 7.98 0.47
N LYS A 95 -30.59 7.38 0.09
CA LYS A 95 -31.22 7.62 -1.22
C LYS A 95 -31.72 9.06 -1.37
N TYR A 96 -32.23 9.68 -0.31
CA TYR A 96 -32.71 11.05 -0.37
C TYR A 96 -31.58 12.03 -0.72
N LEU A 97 -30.44 11.91 -0.06
CA LEU A 97 -29.23 12.69 -0.37
C LEU A 97 -28.78 12.46 -1.83
N GLN A 98 -28.66 11.20 -2.25
CA GLN A 98 -28.21 10.88 -3.61
C GLN A 98 -29.13 11.49 -4.67
N ASN A 99 -30.44 11.39 -4.49
CA ASN A 99 -31.43 11.94 -5.42
C ASN A 99 -31.32 13.47 -5.48
N ARG A 100 -31.27 14.14 -4.33
CA ARG A 100 -31.14 15.61 -4.25
C ARG A 100 -29.86 16.12 -4.93
N ILE A 101 -28.73 15.43 -4.75
CA ILE A 101 -27.48 15.79 -5.43
C ILE A 101 -27.58 15.53 -6.94
N LYS A 102 -28.15 14.40 -7.36
CA LYS A 102 -28.32 14.10 -8.79
C LYS A 102 -29.24 15.09 -9.47
N GLU A 103 -30.39 15.39 -8.88
CA GLU A 103 -31.34 16.39 -9.38
C GLU A 103 -30.67 17.74 -9.58
N GLU A 104 -29.87 18.17 -8.60
CA GLU A 104 -29.20 19.47 -8.65
C GLU A 104 -28.08 19.51 -9.69
N PHE A 105 -27.23 18.49 -9.78
CA PHE A 105 -25.95 18.59 -10.51
C PHE A 105 -25.85 17.79 -11.81
N SER A 106 -26.82 16.93 -12.16
CA SER A 106 -26.72 16.08 -13.37
C SER A 106 -26.68 16.87 -14.68
N HIS A 107 -27.11 18.13 -14.68
CA HIS A 107 -27.03 19.01 -15.85
C HIS A 107 -25.61 19.56 -16.08
N GLN A 108 -24.77 19.58 -15.04
CA GLN A 108 -23.40 20.11 -15.08
C GLN A 108 -22.34 18.99 -15.04
N VAL A 109 -22.63 17.89 -14.34
CA VAL A 109 -21.70 16.77 -14.12
C VAL A 109 -22.32 15.47 -14.61
N ASN A 110 -21.70 14.87 -15.62
CA ASN A 110 -22.21 13.68 -16.29
C ASN A 110 -22.21 12.42 -15.42
N ASN A 111 -21.28 12.32 -14.47
CA ASN A 111 -21.11 11.12 -13.65
C ASN A 111 -21.22 11.46 -12.17
N ILE A 112 -22.37 11.14 -11.56
CA ILE A 112 -22.58 11.24 -10.11
C ILE A 112 -22.88 9.84 -9.58
N SER A 113 -21.93 9.29 -8.84
CA SER A 113 -22.02 7.89 -8.38
C SER A 113 -21.56 7.69 -6.95
N VAL A 114 -22.03 6.59 -6.38
CA VAL A 114 -21.65 6.12 -5.05
C VAL A 114 -20.83 4.85 -5.27
N PRO A 115 -19.58 4.78 -4.81
CA PRO A 115 -18.76 3.58 -4.95
C PRO A 115 -19.41 2.36 -4.30
N VAL A 116 -19.02 1.14 -4.69
CA VAL A 116 -19.58 -0.11 -4.16
C VAL A 116 -19.39 -0.24 -2.64
N HIS A 117 -18.30 0.31 -2.10
CA HIS A 117 -17.99 0.35 -0.67
C HIS A 117 -17.61 1.77 -0.25
N PRO A 118 -18.58 2.68 -0.09
CA PRO A 118 -18.32 4.09 0.22
C PRO A 118 -17.50 4.32 1.50
N GLU A 119 -17.69 3.45 2.50
CA GLU A 119 -17.03 3.46 3.80
C GLU A 119 -15.54 3.08 3.72
N ALA A 120 -15.18 2.21 2.76
CA ALA A 120 -13.83 1.69 2.59
C ALA A 120 -13.05 2.41 1.47
N VAL A 121 -13.65 3.39 0.79
CA VAL A 121 -13.05 3.94 -0.43
C VAL A 121 -11.72 4.65 -0.14
N ILE A 122 -11.63 5.36 0.99
CA ILE A 122 -10.44 6.10 1.39
C ILE A 122 -9.29 5.15 1.69
N SER A 123 -9.54 4.11 2.50
CA SER A 123 -8.51 3.12 2.86
C SER A 123 -8.09 2.28 1.66
N ARG A 124 -9.02 1.87 0.80
CA ARG A 124 -8.69 1.18 -0.46
C ARG A 124 -7.84 2.04 -1.38
N GLY A 125 -8.20 3.32 -1.56
CA GLY A 125 -7.41 4.27 -2.34
C GLY A 125 -5.99 4.43 -1.80
N ALA A 126 -5.85 4.56 -0.47
CA ALA A 126 -4.55 4.65 0.18
C ALA A 126 -3.67 3.41 -0.04
N VAL A 127 -4.25 2.20 0.05
CA VAL A 127 -3.53 0.94 -0.21
C VAL A 127 -3.09 0.86 -1.67
N ILE A 128 -3.99 1.15 -2.62
CA ILE A 128 -3.66 1.14 -4.05
C ILE A 128 -2.52 2.11 -4.35
N TYR A 129 -2.57 3.32 -3.79
CA TYR A 129 -1.52 4.32 -3.94
C TYR A 129 -0.19 3.88 -3.31
N GLY A 130 -0.22 3.29 -2.11
CA GLY A 130 0.97 2.75 -1.46
C GLY A 130 1.63 1.65 -2.31
N LEU A 131 0.83 0.73 -2.85
CA LEU A 131 1.31 -0.33 -3.73
C LEU A 131 1.92 0.23 -5.03
N SER A 132 1.35 1.29 -5.60
CA SER A 132 1.89 1.91 -6.82
C SER A 132 3.24 2.59 -6.59
N ILE A 133 3.47 3.20 -5.42
CA ILE A 133 4.78 3.74 -5.03
C ILE A 133 5.83 2.63 -4.92
N ILE A 134 5.43 1.45 -4.44
CA ILE A 134 6.34 0.31 -4.23
C ILE A 134 6.70 -0.40 -5.56
N SER A 135 5.98 -0.12 -6.66
CA SER A 135 6.18 -0.77 -7.96
C SER A 135 7.52 -0.46 -8.65
N SER A 136 8.25 0.57 -8.21
CA SER A 136 9.62 0.78 -8.67
C SER A 136 10.49 1.45 -7.63
N LYS A 137 11.69 0.91 -7.40
CA LYS A 137 12.68 1.44 -6.44
C LYS A 137 13.96 1.79 -7.19
N VAL A 138 14.60 2.89 -6.79
CA VAL A 138 15.95 3.22 -7.26
C VAL A 138 16.95 2.67 -6.26
N LEU A 139 17.88 1.83 -6.72
CA LEU A 139 18.89 1.22 -5.85
C LEU A 139 19.84 2.29 -5.30
N LYS A 140 20.01 2.31 -3.97
CA LYS A 140 20.92 3.24 -3.27
C LYS A 140 22.37 2.80 -3.30
N TYR A 141 22.63 1.53 -3.59
CA TYR A 141 23.94 0.91 -3.56
C TYR A 141 24.19 0.15 -4.86
N THR A 142 25.46 0.05 -5.23
CA THR A 142 25.97 -0.88 -6.23
C THR A 142 26.19 -2.21 -5.55
N TYR A 143 25.67 -3.29 -6.13
CA TYR A 143 25.78 -4.65 -5.61
C TYR A 143 26.62 -5.52 -6.55
N GLY A 144 27.36 -6.43 -5.95
CA GLY A 144 28.22 -7.34 -6.69
C GLY A 144 28.74 -8.46 -5.82
N ILE A 145 29.49 -9.36 -6.46
CA ILE A 145 30.05 -10.54 -5.82
C ILE A 145 31.57 -10.50 -5.85
N GLN A 146 32.19 -11.15 -4.88
CA GLN A 146 33.63 -11.39 -4.92
C GLN A 146 33.98 -12.40 -6.01
N TYR A 147 34.98 -12.06 -6.81
CA TYR A 147 35.53 -12.89 -7.87
C TYR A 147 37.04 -13.00 -7.70
N ASN A 148 37.58 -14.21 -7.57
CA ASN A 148 39.02 -14.43 -7.48
C ASN A 148 39.60 -14.57 -8.89
N ARG A 149 40.67 -13.81 -9.22
CA ARG A 149 41.41 -13.97 -10.49
C ARG A 149 42.35 -15.17 -10.40
N ARG A 150 42.55 -15.85 -11.53
CA ARG A 150 43.54 -16.92 -11.72
C ARG A 150 44.93 -16.55 -11.21
N SER A 151 45.59 -17.50 -10.55
CA SER A 151 47.00 -17.46 -10.16
C SER A 151 47.92 -17.66 -11.38
N GLY A 152 47.91 -16.72 -12.32
CA GLY A 152 48.70 -16.86 -13.56
C GLY A 152 49.06 -15.58 -14.31
N ASP A 153 48.53 -14.41 -13.92
CA ASP A 153 48.92 -13.13 -14.51
C ASP A 153 49.76 -12.33 -13.51
N ASP A 154 51.01 -12.05 -13.87
CA ASP A 154 52.04 -11.23 -13.19
C ASP A 154 51.84 -10.91 -11.71
N ILE A 155 52.60 -11.62 -10.88
CA ILE A 155 52.76 -11.38 -9.45
C ILE A 155 53.64 -10.14 -9.26
N THR A 156 53.05 -8.96 -9.46
CA THR A 156 53.61 -7.70 -8.98
C THR A 156 52.54 -6.92 -8.24
N HIS A 157 52.05 -7.48 -7.14
CA HIS A 157 51.70 -6.75 -5.91
C HIS A 157 51.25 -7.75 -4.83
N ASN A 158 52.02 -7.84 -3.75
CA ASN A 158 51.56 -8.39 -2.48
C ASN A 158 50.44 -7.49 -1.96
N GLU A 159 49.16 -7.83 -2.22
CA GLU A 159 47.98 -7.54 -1.38
C GLU A 159 46.66 -7.88 -2.12
N LYS A 160 45.98 -8.94 -1.66
CA LYS A 160 44.55 -9.29 -1.81
C LYS A 160 43.95 -9.49 -3.22
N ASN A 161 43.81 -10.76 -3.59
CA ASN A 161 43.11 -11.29 -4.77
C ASN A 161 41.56 -11.24 -4.68
N CYS A 162 40.95 -10.15 -4.22
CA CYS A 162 39.49 -10.07 -4.04
C CYS A 162 38.88 -9.05 -5.01
N LYS A 163 38.72 -9.41 -6.30
CA LYS A 163 38.07 -8.50 -7.26
C LYS A 163 36.57 -8.43 -7.01
N PHE A 164 35.99 -7.25 -7.25
CA PHE A 164 34.56 -7.05 -7.19
C PHE A 164 33.95 -7.15 -8.59
N LYS A 165 32.99 -8.06 -8.76
CA LYS A 165 32.19 -8.14 -9.98
C LYS A 165 30.84 -7.48 -9.75
N THR A 166 30.64 -6.31 -10.35
CA THR A 166 29.36 -5.60 -10.33
C THR A 166 28.27 -6.41 -11.04
N LEU A 167 27.11 -6.54 -10.37
CA LEU A 167 25.87 -7.09 -10.92
C LEU A 167 24.87 -5.99 -11.27
N VAL A 168 24.76 -4.99 -10.40
CA VAL A 168 23.87 -3.85 -10.62
C VAL A 168 24.42 -2.61 -9.94
N GLU A 169 24.30 -1.47 -10.62
CA GLU A 169 24.80 -0.18 -10.13
C GLU A 169 23.75 0.58 -9.32
N ARG A 170 24.23 1.38 -8.36
CA ARG A 170 23.44 2.43 -7.72
C ARG A 170 22.78 3.32 -8.78
N GLY A 171 21.54 3.75 -8.51
CA GLY A 171 20.77 4.60 -9.41
C GLY A 171 19.92 3.81 -10.41
N THR A 172 20.13 2.50 -10.51
CA THR A 172 19.27 1.63 -11.33
C THR A 172 17.85 1.62 -10.77
N LYS A 173 16.88 1.98 -11.62
CA LYS A 173 15.45 1.82 -11.32
C LYS A 173 15.06 0.37 -11.58
N ILE A 174 14.59 -0.30 -10.54
CA ILE A 174 14.17 -1.69 -10.57
C ILE A 174 12.67 -1.85 -10.28
N THR A 175 12.06 -2.90 -10.81
CA THR A 175 10.72 -3.37 -10.39
C THR A 175 10.85 -4.45 -9.31
N PRO A 176 9.80 -4.72 -8.51
CA PRO A 176 9.78 -5.88 -7.62
C PRO A 176 10.11 -7.17 -8.36
N GLU A 177 10.87 -8.04 -7.70
CA GLU A 177 11.33 -9.34 -8.23
C GLU A 177 12.27 -9.24 -9.43
N GLN A 178 12.89 -8.07 -9.67
CA GLN A 178 13.89 -7.94 -10.72
C GLN A 178 15.20 -8.63 -10.32
N THR A 179 15.71 -9.47 -11.22
CA THR A 179 16.89 -10.31 -11.00
C THR A 179 18.07 -9.89 -11.87
N PHE A 180 19.28 -9.95 -11.31
CA PHE A 180 20.54 -9.76 -12.02
C PHE A 180 21.39 -11.03 -11.88
N SER A 181 21.87 -11.57 -12.99
CA SER A 181 22.54 -12.87 -13.01
C SER A 181 24.01 -12.79 -13.41
N PHE A 182 24.77 -13.80 -12.99
CA PHE A 182 26.15 -14.02 -13.38
C PHE A 182 26.43 -15.53 -13.48
N ASN A 183 26.85 -15.96 -14.65
CA ASN A 183 27.26 -17.35 -14.88
C ASN A 183 28.70 -17.53 -14.43
N PHE A 184 28.89 -18.40 -13.44
CA PHE A 184 30.18 -18.79 -12.90
C PHE A 184 30.53 -20.22 -13.33
N LYS A 185 31.80 -20.44 -13.71
CA LYS A 185 32.31 -21.78 -13.99
C LYS A 185 33.41 -22.11 -12.96
N PRO A 186 33.19 -23.10 -12.06
CA PRO A 186 34.21 -23.50 -11.09
C PRO A 186 35.42 -24.13 -11.80
N GLU A 187 36.63 -23.86 -11.31
CA GLU A 187 37.89 -24.31 -11.92
C GLU A 187 38.39 -25.67 -11.39
N SER A 188 37.79 -26.25 -10.33
CA SER A 188 38.17 -27.57 -9.82
C SER A 188 37.01 -28.33 -9.17
N ASN A 189 37.22 -29.63 -8.92
CA ASN A 189 36.33 -30.55 -8.17
C ASN A 189 36.23 -30.19 -6.67
N GLN A 190 36.01 -28.92 -6.33
CA GLN A 190 35.78 -28.50 -4.96
C GLN A 190 34.39 -28.99 -4.53
N ALA A 191 34.33 -29.66 -3.38
CA ALA A 191 33.09 -30.19 -2.83
C ALA A 191 32.11 -29.11 -2.33
N ARG A 192 32.58 -27.87 -2.13
CA ARG A 192 31.81 -26.73 -1.63
C ARG A 192 32.25 -25.43 -2.29
N GLY A 193 31.29 -24.59 -2.62
CA GLY A 193 31.50 -23.23 -3.13
C GLY A 193 30.81 -22.20 -2.25
N SER A 194 31.22 -20.94 -2.34
CA SER A 194 30.49 -19.85 -1.71
C SER A 194 30.58 -18.58 -2.54
N PHE A 195 29.51 -17.79 -2.54
CA PHE A 195 29.47 -16.45 -3.12
C PHE A 195 29.36 -15.44 -2.00
N ALA A 196 30.38 -14.59 -1.85
CA ALA A 196 30.32 -13.44 -0.96
C ALA A 196 29.73 -12.24 -1.72
N ILE A 197 28.61 -11.71 -1.23
CA ILE A 197 27.89 -10.59 -1.82
C ILE A 197 28.26 -9.32 -1.07
N TYR A 198 28.63 -8.29 -1.81
CA TYR A 198 29.07 -6.99 -1.29
C TYR A 198 28.22 -5.85 -1.87
N TYR A 199 28.18 -4.73 -1.16
CA TYR A 199 27.50 -3.52 -1.59
C TYR A 199 28.32 -2.26 -1.26
N THR A 200 28.15 -1.20 -2.06
CA THR A 200 28.86 0.09 -1.88
C THR A 200 28.03 1.27 -2.37
N ARG A 201 28.33 2.49 -1.89
CA ARG A 201 27.74 3.74 -2.42
C ARG A 201 28.44 4.26 -3.69
N LYS A 202 29.61 3.71 -4.04
CA LYS A 202 30.39 4.05 -5.23
C LYS A 202 29.75 3.46 -6.50
N TYR A 203 29.89 4.16 -7.62
CA TYR A 203 29.44 3.65 -8.93
C TYR A 203 30.39 2.57 -9.45
N ASN A 204 31.70 2.85 -9.42
CA ASN A 204 32.73 1.95 -9.90
C ASN A 204 33.62 1.50 -8.74
N ILE A 205 33.84 0.19 -8.64
CA ILE A 205 34.79 -0.44 -7.73
C ILE A 205 35.41 -1.64 -8.44
N GLU A 206 36.71 -1.83 -8.22
CA GLU A 206 37.48 -2.92 -8.82
C GLU A 206 37.77 -4.03 -7.78
N TYR A 207 37.86 -3.68 -6.50
CA TYR A 207 38.20 -4.60 -5.41
C TYR A 207 37.20 -4.57 -4.25
N CYS A 208 37.01 -5.73 -3.60
CA CYS A 208 36.06 -5.91 -2.50
C CYS A 208 36.52 -5.23 -1.20
N ASP A 209 37.82 -4.95 -1.04
CA ASP A 209 38.40 -4.32 0.14
C ASP A 209 38.55 -2.79 0.01
N GLU A 210 38.05 -2.22 -1.09
CA GLU A 210 38.00 -0.77 -1.25
C GLU A 210 37.19 -0.09 -0.14
N LEU A 211 37.66 1.09 0.30
CA LEU A 211 36.95 1.93 1.26
C LEU A 211 35.49 2.18 0.82
N GLY A 212 34.57 1.91 1.74
CA GLY A 212 33.13 2.08 1.53
C GLY A 212 32.40 0.84 1.00
N THR A 213 33.11 -0.24 0.70
CA THR A 213 32.50 -1.54 0.34
C THR A 213 32.23 -2.36 1.61
N LYS A 214 30.99 -2.83 1.76
CA LYS A 214 30.54 -3.63 2.92
C LYS A 214 30.05 -5.00 2.45
N LEU A 215 30.28 -6.04 3.26
CA LEU A 215 29.74 -7.38 3.01
C LEU A 215 28.24 -7.39 3.34
N LEU A 216 27.41 -7.83 2.38
CA LEU A 216 25.98 -8.10 2.61
C LEU A 216 25.78 -9.46 3.28
N GLY A 217 26.49 -10.47 2.79
CA GLY A 217 26.43 -11.83 3.30
C GLY A 217 27.06 -12.85 2.36
N ILE A 218 26.92 -14.12 2.67
CA ILE A 218 27.55 -15.23 1.94
C ILE A 218 26.50 -16.28 1.63
N LEU A 219 26.37 -16.67 0.36
CA LEU A 219 25.63 -17.85 -0.07
C LEU A 219 26.58 -19.05 -0.13
N ASN A 220 26.31 -20.09 0.64
CA ASN A 220 27.08 -21.34 0.60
C ASN A 220 26.38 -22.36 -0.31
N ILE A 221 27.15 -23.14 -1.06
CA ILE A 221 26.68 -24.12 -2.03
C ILE A 221 27.43 -25.42 -1.81
N ASP A 222 26.69 -26.52 -1.70
CA ASP A 222 27.27 -27.85 -1.74
C ASP A 222 27.37 -28.33 -3.20
N LEU A 223 28.58 -28.69 -3.62
CA LEU A 223 28.92 -29.13 -4.98
C LEU A 223 29.15 -30.66 -5.05
N LEU A 224 28.73 -31.38 -4.01
CA LEU A 224 29.06 -32.79 -3.78
C LEU A 224 28.60 -33.75 -4.90
N ASP A 225 27.62 -33.37 -5.72
CA ASP A 225 27.08 -34.22 -6.79
C ASP A 225 27.70 -33.95 -8.18
N SER A 226 28.66 -33.03 -8.31
CA SER A 226 29.25 -32.66 -9.61
C SER A 226 30.43 -33.54 -10.07
N VAL A 227 30.60 -34.73 -9.47
CA VAL A 227 31.76 -35.64 -9.66
C VAL A 227 31.98 -36.10 -11.12
N HIS A 228 31.05 -35.83 -12.04
CA HIS A 228 31.12 -36.33 -13.42
C HIS A 228 30.96 -35.29 -14.54
N LEU A 229 31.02 -33.98 -14.29
CA LEU A 229 30.78 -33.00 -15.34
C LEU A 229 31.90 -31.97 -15.42
N ASP A 230 32.80 -32.17 -16.40
CA ASP A 230 33.84 -31.24 -16.87
C ASP A 230 33.29 -29.88 -17.38
N ASN A 231 32.03 -29.53 -17.09
CA ASN A 231 31.36 -28.37 -17.66
C ASN A 231 30.29 -27.67 -16.81
N GLY A 232 30.05 -28.08 -15.56
CA GLY A 232 28.92 -27.56 -14.78
C GLY A 232 29.02 -26.06 -14.50
N SER A 233 28.27 -25.23 -15.22
CA SER A 233 28.11 -23.82 -14.90
C SER A 233 27.14 -23.63 -13.73
N ILE A 234 27.42 -22.63 -12.89
CA ILE A 234 26.55 -22.21 -11.80
C ILE A 234 26.01 -20.84 -12.17
N ASN A 235 24.70 -20.73 -12.35
CA ASN A 235 24.05 -19.46 -12.55
C ASN A 235 23.77 -18.85 -11.17
N PHE A 236 24.50 -17.78 -10.84
CA PHE A 236 24.22 -16.97 -9.66
C PHE A 236 23.22 -15.88 -10.01
N GLU A 237 22.24 -15.66 -9.15
CA GLU A 237 21.19 -14.66 -9.33
C GLU A 237 21.03 -13.83 -8.05
N LEU A 238 20.91 -12.53 -8.24
CA LEU A 238 20.57 -11.58 -7.19
C LEU A 238 19.23 -10.93 -7.51
N THR A 239 18.19 -11.35 -6.80
CA THR A 239 16.82 -10.89 -6.97
C THR A 239 16.50 -9.82 -5.92
N PHE A 240 15.97 -8.70 -6.40
CA PHE A 240 15.55 -7.59 -5.55
C PHE A 240 14.06 -7.68 -5.29
N GLY A 241 13.72 -8.38 -4.20
CA GLY A 241 12.36 -8.48 -3.69
C GLY A 241 11.89 -7.18 -3.04
N GLN A 242 10.63 -7.19 -2.62
CA GLN A 242 9.97 -6.01 -2.06
C GLN A 242 10.66 -5.48 -0.79
N TYR A 243 11.09 -6.39 0.10
CA TYR A 243 11.71 -6.06 1.39
C TYR A 243 13.05 -6.76 1.62
N GLU A 244 13.44 -7.64 0.69
CA GLU A 244 14.64 -8.44 0.79
C GLU A 244 15.44 -8.43 -0.52
N ILE A 245 16.69 -8.85 -0.39
CA ILE A 245 17.57 -9.23 -1.49
C ILE A 245 17.76 -10.72 -1.37
N ILE A 246 17.45 -11.45 -2.42
CA ILE A 246 17.56 -12.91 -2.49
C ILE A 246 18.76 -13.24 -3.36
N ALA A 247 19.73 -13.97 -2.81
CA ALA A 247 20.81 -14.54 -3.59
C ALA A 247 20.52 -16.02 -3.81
N SER A 248 20.44 -16.44 -5.07
CA SER A 248 20.28 -17.84 -5.45
C SER A 248 21.42 -18.28 -6.35
N ALA A 249 21.71 -19.58 -6.31
CA ALA A 249 22.64 -20.22 -7.21
C ALA A 249 22.06 -21.54 -7.67
N ARG A 250 21.96 -21.70 -8.99
CA ARG A 250 21.41 -22.89 -9.64
C ARG A 250 22.47 -23.58 -10.46
N ASN A 251 22.63 -24.89 -10.26
CA ASN A 251 23.47 -25.73 -11.12
C ASN A 251 22.66 -26.26 -12.32
N GLU A 252 23.35 -26.80 -13.33
CA GLU A 252 22.71 -27.39 -14.52
C GLU A 252 21.81 -28.59 -14.20
N ASN A 253 22.01 -29.25 -13.05
CA ASN A 253 21.19 -30.36 -12.58
C ASN A 253 19.86 -29.89 -11.94
N GLY A 254 19.62 -28.58 -11.86
CA GLY A 254 18.40 -27.99 -11.29
C GLY A 254 18.40 -27.87 -9.76
N GLN A 255 19.50 -28.21 -9.09
CA GLN A 255 19.66 -27.97 -7.65
C GLN A 255 19.88 -26.48 -7.42
N GLU A 256 19.07 -25.92 -6.54
CA GLU A 256 19.07 -24.51 -6.20
C GLU A 256 19.42 -24.32 -4.73
N HIS A 257 20.34 -23.41 -4.47
CA HIS A 257 20.66 -22.94 -3.13
C HIS A 257 20.31 -21.46 -3.08
N MET A 258 19.70 -21.02 -1.98
CA MET A 258 19.23 -19.66 -1.85
C MET A 258 19.39 -19.16 -0.43
N THR A 259 19.61 -17.86 -0.29
CA THR A 259 19.61 -17.16 0.98
C THR A 259 19.00 -15.78 0.81
N THR A 260 18.47 -15.23 1.90
CA THR A 260 17.73 -13.98 1.91
C THR A 260 18.41 -12.99 2.83
N PHE A 261 18.58 -11.75 2.36
CA PHE A 261 19.19 -10.64 3.08
C PHE A 261 18.21 -9.48 3.22
N CYS A 262 18.28 -8.77 4.34
CA CYS A 262 17.63 -7.47 4.45
C CYS A 262 18.37 -6.45 3.59
N TYR A 263 17.65 -5.44 3.09
CA TYR A 263 18.32 -4.27 2.52
C TYR A 263 19.20 -3.59 3.59
N PRO A 264 20.39 -3.07 3.22
CA PRO A 264 21.23 -2.31 4.13
C PRO A 264 20.45 -1.12 4.73
N ALA A 265 20.53 -0.98 6.06
CA ALA A 265 20.05 0.23 6.74
C ALA A 265 20.95 1.41 6.37
N ASP A 266 20.36 2.60 6.29
CA ASP A 266 21.16 3.83 6.14
C ASP A 266 21.73 4.18 7.52
N ASP A 267 23.03 3.95 7.71
CA ASP A 267 23.79 4.42 8.88
C ASP A 267 24.11 5.95 8.76
N ASP A 268 23.25 6.73 8.10
CA ASP A 268 23.42 8.19 8.02
C ASP A 268 22.71 8.85 9.21
N PHE A 269 23.39 8.85 10.37
CA PHE A 269 23.18 9.81 11.44
C PHE A 269 24.49 10.55 11.72
#